data_AF-A0A3B8VVP6-F1
#
_entry.id   AF-A0A3B8VVP6-F1
#
_cell.length_a   1.000
_cell.length_b   1.000
_cell.length_c   1.000
_cell.angle_alpha   90.00
_cell.angle_beta   90.00
_cell.angle_gamma   90.00
#
_symmetry.space_group_name_H-M   'P 1'
#
loop_
_entity.id
_entity.type
_entity.pdbx_description
1 polymer ?
#
loop_
_entity_poly.entity_id
_entity_poly.type
_entity_poly.pdbx_seq_one_letter_code
_entity_poly.pdbx_strand_id
1 'polypeptide(L)'
;YSIATIIMMLAVQNTKKASSAFMVALVAAIIKSTNLIIGTVPPFWVINPVISIVLEGLSFYLVYEVLLKGKLIPGSKVYLSYLSALFILFISQVVFYGWRIISHEFINYNPAVNSANFIAELPSCFIQSICRLVVITAAIFLLKNKSLYLKSVKPALSYTLLIIAVILTNIFI
;
A
#
# COMPACT_ATOMS: atom_id res chain seq x y z
N TYR A 1 -1.07 7.66 -1.94
CA TYR A 1 -2.14 7.11 -1.09
C TYR A 1 -3.50 7.15 -1.78
N SER A 2 -4.13 8.31 -2.03
CA SER A 2 -5.53 8.37 -2.53
C SER A 2 -5.76 7.69 -3.89
N ILE A 3 -4.88 7.86 -4.87
CA ILE A 3 -5.02 7.22 -6.19
C ILE A 3 -4.77 5.70 -6.10
N ALA A 4 -3.76 5.27 -5.34
CA ALA A 4 -3.44 3.86 -5.17
C ALA A 4 -4.60 3.09 -4.53
N THR A 5 -5.25 3.66 -3.50
CA THR A 5 -6.46 3.12 -2.90
C THR A 5 -7.57 2.93 -3.93
N ILE A 6 -7.82 3.93 -4.79
CA ILE A 6 -8.84 3.84 -5.84
C ILE A 6 -8.55 2.71 -6.83
N ILE A 7 -7.30 2.58 -7.29
CA ILE A 7 -6.91 1.50 -8.23
C ILE A 7 -7.09 0.12 -7.57
N MET A 8 -6.64 -0.03 -6.33
CA MET A 8 -6.81 -1.26 -5.56
C MET A 8 -8.29 -1.61 -5.37
N MET A 9 -9.14 -0.62 -5.07
CA MET A 9 -10.58 -0.81 -4.96
C MET A 9 -11.22 -1.27 -6.28
N LEU A 10 -10.83 -0.66 -7.40
CA LEU A 10 -11.33 -1.03 -8.73
C LEU A 10 -10.96 -2.48 -9.08
N ALA A 11 -9.75 -2.90 -8.73
CA ALA A 11 -9.33 -4.30 -8.89
C ALA A 11 -10.22 -5.25 -8.06
N VAL A 12 -10.56 -4.86 -6.83
CA VAL A 12 -11.45 -5.65 -5.97
C VAL A 12 -12.88 -5.70 -6.51
N GLN A 13 -13.41 -4.60 -7.05
CA GLN A 13 -14.73 -4.61 -7.71
C GLN A 13 -14.76 -5.57 -8.90
N ASN A 14 -13.76 -5.47 -9.77
CA ASN A 14 -13.72 -6.23 -11.02
C ASN A 14 -13.52 -7.72 -10.78
N THR A 15 -12.72 -8.10 -9.78
CA THR A 15 -12.41 -9.51 -9.50
C THR A 15 -13.29 -10.13 -8.41
N LYS A 16 -14.00 -9.29 -7.63
CA LYS A 16 -14.72 -9.67 -6.40
C LYS A 16 -13.84 -10.33 -5.34
N LYS A 17 -12.50 -10.20 -5.44
CA LYS A 17 -11.52 -10.80 -4.54
C LYS A 17 -10.67 -9.71 -3.91
N ALA A 18 -10.61 -9.63 -2.58
CA ALA A 18 -9.79 -8.65 -1.88
C ALA A 18 -8.29 -8.81 -2.17
N SER A 19 -7.84 -10.05 -2.40
CA SER A 19 -6.45 -10.35 -2.76
C SER A 19 -5.97 -9.66 -4.04
N SER A 20 -6.89 -9.25 -4.93
CA SER A 20 -6.53 -8.48 -6.13
C SER A 20 -5.94 -7.11 -5.81
N ALA A 21 -6.33 -6.46 -4.71
CA ALA A 21 -5.70 -5.21 -4.27
C ALA A 21 -4.22 -5.43 -3.94
N PHE A 22 -3.92 -6.50 -3.22
CA PHE A 22 -2.53 -6.85 -2.91
C PHE A 22 -1.73 -7.20 -4.18
N MET A 23 -2.34 -7.89 -5.15
CA MET A 23 -1.71 -8.17 -6.44
C MET A 23 -1.38 -6.88 -7.21
N VAL A 24 -2.25 -5.87 -7.20
CA VAL A 24 -1.97 -4.56 -7.82
C VAL A 24 -0.73 -3.92 -7.19
N ALA A 25 -0.65 -3.92 -5.86
CA ALA A 25 0.51 -3.39 -5.15
C ALA A 25 1.80 -4.18 -5.47
N LEU A 26 1.73 -5.51 -5.55
CA LEU A 26 2.87 -6.34 -5.94
C LEU A 26 3.35 -6.04 -7.37
N VAL A 27 2.43 -5.87 -8.32
CA VAL A 27 2.81 -5.49 -9.69
C VAL A 27 3.49 -4.12 -9.70
N ALA A 28 2.97 -3.14 -8.98
CA ALA A 28 3.60 -1.83 -8.86
C ALA A 28 4.99 -1.90 -8.19
N ALA A 29 5.15 -2.75 -7.17
CA ALA A 29 6.42 -3.00 -6.50
C ALA A 29 7.45 -3.69 -7.42
N ILE A 30 7.02 -4.62 -8.26
CA ILE A 30 7.88 -5.28 -9.26
C ILE A 30 8.37 -4.26 -10.29
N ILE A 31 7.46 -3.44 -10.84
CA ILE A 31 7.83 -2.37 -11.78
C ILE A 31 8.85 -1.43 -11.13
N LYS A 32 8.64 -1.02 -9.87
CA LYS A 32 9.60 -0.16 -9.18
C LYS A 32 10.96 -0.86 -8.97
N SER A 33 10.96 -2.17 -8.70
CA SER A 33 12.17 -2.96 -8.45
C SER A 33 13.05 -3.12 -9.69
N THR A 34 12.54 -2.91 -10.92
CA THR A 34 13.38 -3.00 -12.13
C THR A 34 14.51 -1.97 -12.13
N ASN A 35 14.35 -0.85 -11.42
CA ASN A 35 15.40 0.15 -11.25
C ASN A 35 16.66 -0.40 -10.53
N LEU A 36 16.53 -1.50 -9.77
CA LEU A 36 17.68 -2.17 -9.15
C LEU A 36 18.57 -2.89 -10.17
N ILE A 37 18.00 -3.30 -11.31
CA ILE A 37 18.71 -4.06 -12.35
C ILE A 37 19.60 -3.12 -13.18
N ILE A 38 19.16 -1.87 -13.37
CA ILE A 38 19.82 -0.90 -14.25
C ILE A 38 20.95 -0.14 -13.53
N GLY A 39 20.95 -0.13 -12.20
CA GLY A 39 22.05 0.43 -11.39
C GLY A 39 22.20 1.96 -11.44
N THR A 40 21.28 2.67 -12.12
CA THR A 40 21.32 4.13 -12.29
C THR A 40 20.81 4.90 -11.07
N VAL A 41 20.06 4.24 -10.19
CA VAL A 41 19.46 4.85 -8.99
C VAL A 41 20.00 4.15 -7.74
N PRO A 42 20.40 4.88 -6.68
CA PRO A 42 20.87 4.23 -5.47
C PRO A 42 19.83 3.25 -4.91
N PRO A 43 20.22 2.02 -4.50
CA PRO A 43 19.28 0.97 -4.12
C PRO A 43 18.24 1.39 -3.08
N PHE A 44 18.62 2.25 -2.13
CA PHE A 44 17.72 2.78 -1.10
C PHE A 44 16.51 3.53 -1.67
N TRP A 45 16.70 4.32 -2.73
CA TRP A 45 15.64 5.09 -3.39
C TRP A 45 14.67 4.21 -4.18
N VAL A 46 15.01 2.92 -4.33
CA VAL A 46 14.16 1.91 -4.93
C VAL A 46 13.50 1.05 -3.87
N ILE A 47 14.29 0.53 -2.92
CA ILE A 47 13.84 -0.42 -1.88
C ILE A 47 12.79 0.21 -0.95
N ASN A 48 12.99 1.47 -0.53
CA ASN A 48 12.04 2.12 0.37
C ASN A 48 10.64 2.28 -0.25
N PRO A 49 10.49 2.83 -1.47
CA PRO A 49 9.22 2.82 -2.17
C PRO A 49 8.63 1.42 -2.35
N VAL A 50 9.46 0.42 -2.71
CA VAL A 50 9.00 -0.97 -2.89
C VAL A 50 8.35 -1.50 -1.61
N ILE A 51 9.03 -1.39 -0.46
CA ILE A 51 8.50 -1.84 0.83
C ILE A 51 7.24 -1.05 1.20
N SER A 52 7.23 0.27 0.99
CA SER A 52 6.05 1.11 1.23
C SER A 52 4.84 0.64 0.42
N ILE A 53 5.02 0.34 -0.87
CA ILE A 53 3.95 -0.12 -1.77
C ILE A 53 3.41 -1.47 -1.30
N VAL A 54 4.30 -2.41 -0.96
CA VAL A 54 3.90 -3.75 -0.48
C VAL A 54 3.10 -3.64 0.81
N LEU A 55 3.56 -2.84 1.77
CA LEU A 55 2.87 -2.60 3.04
C LEU A 55 1.52 -1.89 2.83
N GLU A 56 1.44 -0.93 1.90
CA GLU A 56 0.18 -0.27 1.55
C GLU A 56 -0.84 -1.26 0.98
N GLY A 57 -0.43 -2.14 0.05
CA GLY A 57 -1.30 -3.17 -0.49
C GLY A 57 -1.75 -4.21 0.53
N LEU A 58 -0.82 -4.65 1.40
CA LEU A 58 -1.11 -5.64 2.44
C LEU A 58 -2.07 -5.06 3.49
N SER A 59 -1.80 -3.86 3.98
CA SER A 59 -2.65 -3.19 4.97
C SER A 59 -4.03 -2.91 4.41
N PHE A 60 -4.15 -2.46 3.14
CA PHE A 60 -5.45 -2.31 2.48
C PHE A 60 -6.21 -3.64 2.42
N TYR A 61 -5.56 -4.73 1.96
CA TYR A 61 -6.17 -6.05 1.88
C TYR A 61 -6.72 -6.51 3.25
N LEU A 62 -5.92 -6.42 4.30
CA LEU A 62 -6.31 -6.82 5.65
C LEU A 62 -7.44 -5.96 6.20
N VAL A 63 -7.36 -4.63 6.05
CA VAL A 63 -8.43 -3.71 6.46
C VAL A 63 -9.72 -4.00 5.71
N TYR A 64 -9.65 -4.25 4.40
CA TYR A 64 -10.81 -4.58 3.58
C TYR A 64 -11.47 -5.88 4.06
N GLU A 65 -10.70 -6.94 4.32
CA GLU A 65 -11.20 -8.20 4.86
C GLU A 65 -11.85 -8.01 6.24
N VAL A 66 -11.23 -7.24 7.12
CA VAL A 66 -11.77 -6.93 8.46
C VAL A 66 -13.09 -6.16 8.37
N LEU A 67 -13.13 -5.07 7.59
CA LEU A 67 -14.29 -4.17 7.55
C LEU A 67 -15.47 -4.71 6.74
N LEU A 68 -15.23 -5.49 5.68
CA LEU A 68 -16.30 -5.96 4.79
C LEU A 68 -16.68 -7.42 4.97
N LYS A 69 -15.74 -8.28 5.32
CA LYS A 69 -16.03 -9.71 5.44
C LYS A 69 -16.28 -10.15 6.86
N GLY A 70 -15.89 -9.40 7.90
CA GLY A 70 -16.13 -9.78 9.30
C GLY A 70 -15.64 -11.19 9.67
N LYS A 71 -14.84 -11.82 8.80
CA LYS A 71 -14.47 -13.24 8.86
C LYS A 71 -13.27 -13.49 9.76
N LEU A 72 -12.52 -12.45 10.11
CA LEU A 72 -11.37 -12.55 11.01
C LEU A 72 -11.77 -12.51 12.50
N ILE A 73 -12.97 -12.02 12.83
CA ILE A 73 -13.50 -12.07 14.20
C ILE A 73 -15.03 -12.34 14.16
N PRO A 74 -15.45 -13.61 14.07
CA PRO A 74 -16.86 -13.98 14.14
C PRO A 74 -17.47 -13.48 15.45
N GLY A 75 -18.48 -12.60 15.37
CA GLY A 75 -19.17 -12.05 16.55
C GLY A 75 -18.69 -10.67 17.05
N SER A 76 -17.70 -10.04 16.40
CA SER A 76 -17.21 -8.73 16.85
C SER A 76 -18.22 -7.61 16.53
N LYS A 77 -18.53 -6.79 17.53
CA LYS A 77 -19.28 -5.55 17.36
C LYS A 77 -18.53 -4.63 16.38
N VAL A 78 -19.25 -3.91 15.51
CA VAL A 78 -18.70 -3.08 14.41
C VAL A 78 -17.51 -2.20 14.83
N TYR A 79 -17.53 -1.64 16.04
CA TYR A 79 -16.43 -0.81 16.55
C TYR A 79 -15.10 -1.57 16.71
N LEU A 80 -15.14 -2.86 17.04
CA LEU A 80 -13.93 -3.69 17.15
C LEU A 80 -13.28 -3.87 15.79
N SER A 81 -14.06 -4.00 14.71
CA SER A 81 -13.52 -4.11 13.35
C SER A 81 -12.80 -2.82 12.93
N TYR A 82 -13.34 -1.64 13.26
CA TYR A 82 -12.67 -0.36 13.01
C TYR A 82 -11.41 -0.19 13.87
N LEU A 83 -11.43 -0.64 15.12
CA LEU A 83 -10.25 -0.61 15.99
C LEU A 83 -9.14 -1.55 15.46
N SER A 84 -9.49 -2.76 15.04
CA SER A 84 -8.56 -3.70 14.41
C SER A 84 -7.99 -3.13 13.11
N ALA A 85 -8.83 -2.50 12.28
CA ALA A 85 -8.38 -1.85 11.05
C ALA A 85 -7.40 -0.70 11.33
N LEU A 86 -7.68 0.14 12.33
CA LEU A 86 -6.75 1.19 12.76
C LEU A 86 -5.42 0.61 13.23
N PHE A 87 -5.46 -0.48 14.00
CA PHE A 87 -4.26 -1.14 14.51
C PHE A 87 -3.41 -1.76 13.40
N ILE A 88 -4.04 -2.38 12.39
CA ILE A 88 -3.35 -2.90 11.20
C ILE A 88 -2.61 -1.78 10.46
N LEU A 89 -3.28 -0.64 10.24
CA LEU A 89 -2.69 0.52 9.56
C LEU A 89 -1.54 1.10 10.40
N PHE A 90 -1.71 1.17 11.71
CA PHE A 90 -0.69 1.65 12.63
C PHE A 90 0.55 0.77 12.64
N ILE A 91 0.39 -0.56 12.78
CA ILE A 91 1.50 -1.50 12.71
C ILE A 91 2.22 -1.37 11.36
N SER A 92 1.49 -1.28 10.25
CA SER A 92 2.10 -1.12 8.93
C SER A 92 3.00 0.12 8.84
N GLN A 93 2.61 1.23 9.48
CA GLN A 93 3.40 2.46 9.51
C GLN A 93 4.61 2.33 10.42
N VAL A 94 4.43 1.72 11.60
CA VAL A 94 5.51 1.46 12.54
C VAL A 94 6.57 0.54 11.92
N VAL A 95 6.15 -0.51 11.21
CA VAL A 95 7.07 -1.41 10.49
C VAL A 95 7.81 -0.67 9.40
N PHE A 96 7.13 0.15 8.59
CA PHE A 96 7.77 0.94 7.55
C PHE A 96 8.77 1.95 8.12
N TYR A 97 8.40 2.63 9.20
CA TYR A 97 9.25 3.61 9.85
C TYR A 97 10.46 2.96 10.53
N GLY A 98 10.26 1.83 11.22
CA GLY A 98 11.36 1.02 11.77
C GLY A 98 12.33 0.55 10.69
N TRP A 99 11.81 0.09 9.54
CA TRP A 99 12.64 -0.22 8.37
C TRP A 99 13.46 1.00 7.92
N ARG A 100 12.87 2.19 7.84
CA ARG A 100 13.57 3.41 7.41
C ARG A 100 14.74 3.76 8.33
N ILE A 101 14.60 3.57 9.64
CA ILE A 101 15.70 3.81 10.60
C ILE A 101 16.81 2.80 10.36
N ILE A 102 16.49 1.50 10.37
CA ILE A 102 17.49 0.43 10.20
C ILE A 102 18.24 0.56 8.88
N SER A 103 17.51 0.81 7.79
CA SER A 103 18.09 0.91 6.45
C SER A 103 18.90 2.20 6.23
N HIS A 104 18.61 3.29 6.95
CA HIS A 104 19.42 4.52 6.87
C HIS A 104 20.74 4.41 7.62
N GLU A 105 20.74 3.82 8.83
CA GLU A 105 21.96 3.48 9.58
C GLU A 105 22.92 2.62 8.75
N PHE A 106 22.36 1.78 7.87
CA PHE A 106 23.12 0.89 7.00
C PHE A 106 23.70 1.57 5.75
N ILE A 107 23.17 2.72 5.31
CA ILE A 107 23.45 3.28 3.97
C ILE A 107 24.19 4.62 3.95
N ASN A 108 24.12 5.46 5.00
CA ASN A 108 25.06 6.56 5.32
C ASN A 108 24.44 7.54 6.35
N TYR A 109 25.30 8.11 7.20
CA TYR A 109 25.03 9.14 8.23
C TYR A 109 24.17 10.30 7.70
N ASN A 110 22.85 10.27 7.92
CA ASN A 110 21.97 11.39 7.68
C ASN A 110 21.61 12.05 9.03
N PRO A 111 22.14 13.26 9.36
CA PRO A 111 21.96 13.86 10.67
C PRO A 111 20.50 14.17 11.01
N ALA A 112 19.62 14.35 10.01
CA ALA A 112 18.19 14.56 10.22
C ALA A 112 17.44 13.30 10.73
N VAL A 113 18.02 12.12 10.53
CA VAL A 113 17.47 10.84 11.02
C VAL A 113 18.10 10.45 12.36
N ASN A 114 19.37 10.81 12.61
CA ASN A 114 20.01 10.61 13.92
C ASN A 114 19.34 11.45 15.04
N SER A 115 18.64 12.53 14.70
CA SER A 115 17.81 13.29 15.63
C SER A 115 16.38 12.75 15.77
N ALA A 116 15.99 11.77 14.96
CA ALA A 116 14.62 11.27 14.90
C ALA A 116 14.40 10.18 15.96
N ASN A 117 13.98 10.60 17.15
CA ASN A 117 13.54 9.67 18.19
C ASN A 117 12.35 8.85 17.68
N PHE A 118 12.50 7.53 17.58
CA PHE A 118 11.42 6.63 17.13
C PHE A 118 10.10 6.86 17.88
N ILE A 119 10.19 7.11 19.19
CA ILE A 119 9.05 7.40 20.06
C ILE A 119 8.34 8.71 19.64
N ALA A 120 9.09 9.72 19.20
CA ALA A 120 8.54 11.01 18.79
C ALA A 120 7.75 10.93 17.47
N GLU A 121 7.96 9.90 16.66
CA GLU A 121 7.26 9.67 15.39
C GLU A 121 6.04 8.74 15.52
N LEU A 122 5.84 8.10 16.68
CA LEU A 122 4.62 7.30 16.91
C LEU A 122 3.33 8.11 16.80
N PRO A 123 3.22 9.36 17.29
CA PRO A 123 2.03 10.19 17.09
C PRO A 123 1.75 10.45 15.61
N SER A 124 2.79 10.71 14.80
CA SER A 124 2.64 10.95 13.37
C SER A 124 2.15 9.69 12.64
N CYS A 125 2.70 8.52 13.00
CA CYS A 125 2.24 7.22 12.50
C CYS A 125 0.77 6.95 12.85
N PHE A 126 0.35 7.31 14.07
CA PHE A 126 -1.03 7.16 14.52
C PHE A 126 -2.00 8.06 13.75
N ILE A 127 -1.69 9.35 13.60
CA ILE A 127 -2.52 10.30 12.83
C ILE A 127 -2.65 9.84 11.37
N GLN A 128 -1.54 9.45 10.74
CA GLN A 128 -1.58 8.94 9.37
C GLN A 128 -2.45 7.69 9.24
N SER A 129 -2.47 6.84 10.26
CA SER A 129 -3.31 5.63 10.29
C SER A 129 -4.79 5.98 10.37
N ILE A 130 -5.17 7.00 11.15
CA ILE A 130 -6.54 7.52 11.18
C ILE A 130 -6.93 8.06 9.80
N CYS A 131 -6.11 8.92 9.20
CA CYS A 131 -6.39 9.48 7.87
C CYS A 131 -6.57 8.38 6.82
N ARG A 132 -5.72 7.36 6.83
CA ARG A 132 -5.84 6.21 5.91
C ARG A 132 -7.11 5.41 6.17
N LEU A 133 -7.49 5.19 7.43
CA LEU A 133 -8.73 4.49 7.77
C LEU A 133 -9.95 5.24 7.23
N VAL A 134 -9.98 6.57 7.35
CA VAL A 134 -11.04 7.42 6.79
C VAL A 134 -11.11 7.26 5.27
N VAL A 135 -9.96 7.32 4.58
CA VAL A 135 -9.90 7.16 3.12
C VAL A 135 -10.38 5.78 2.69
N ILE A 136 -9.92 4.69 3.33
CA ILE A 136 -10.33 3.32 3.00
C ILE A 136 -11.82 3.10 3.29
N THR A 137 -12.34 3.67 4.38
CA THR A 137 -13.76 3.57 4.72
C THR A 137 -14.63 4.31 3.72
N ALA A 138 -14.26 5.55 3.36
CA ALA A 138 -14.94 6.33 2.33
C ALA A 138 -14.91 5.61 0.97
N ALA A 139 -13.76 5.04 0.63
CA ALA A 139 -13.57 4.15 -0.50
C ALA A 139 -14.58 2.99 -0.48
N ILE A 140 -14.62 2.21 0.60
CA ILE A 140 -15.55 1.08 0.76
C ILE A 140 -17.01 1.52 0.66
N PHE A 141 -17.36 2.69 1.21
CA PHE A 141 -18.70 3.24 1.09
C PHE A 141 -19.06 3.56 -0.36
N LEU A 142 -18.14 4.19 -1.10
CA LEU A 142 -18.30 4.44 -2.53
C LEU A 142 -18.44 3.14 -3.33
N LEU A 143 -17.69 2.08 -2.98
CA LEU A 143 -17.80 0.76 -3.59
C LEU A 143 -19.20 0.15 -3.47
N LYS A 144 -19.82 0.31 -2.29
CA LYS A 144 -21.17 -0.21 -2.02
C LYS A 144 -22.26 0.59 -2.73
N ASN A 145 -22.11 1.92 -2.78
CA ASN A 145 -23.17 2.80 -3.27
C ASN A 145 -23.05 3.17 -4.75
N LYS A 146 -21.89 2.98 -5.38
CA LYS A 146 -21.69 3.18 -6.83
C LYS A 146 -20.77 2.08 -7.39
N SER A 147 -21.24 1.42 -8.44
CA SER A 147 -20.33 0.67 -9.30
C SER A 147 -19.52 1.68 -10.10
N LEU A 148 -18.28 1.94 -9.70
CA LEU A 148 -17.29 2.52 -10.60
C LEU A 148 -17.02 1.46 -11.68
N TYR A 149 -17.87 1.45 -12.71
CA TYR A 149 -17.75 0.54 -13.83
C TYR A 149 -16.56 0.98 -14.70
N LEU A 150 -15.38 0.43 -14.40
CA LEU A 150 -14.38 0.26 -15.45
C LEU A 150 -14.71 -1.04 -16.17
N LYS A 151 -14.98 -0.93 -17.48
CA LYS A 151 -15.22 -2.09 -18.34
C LYS A 151 -14.05 -3.06 -18.18
N SER A 152 -14.36 -4.35 -17.98
CA SER A 152 -13.36 -5.40 -17.93
C SER A 152 -12.44 -5.30 -19.15
N VAL A 153 -11.15 -5.10 -18.87
CA VAL A 153 -10.11 -5.00 -19.88
C VAL A 153 -9.62 -6.40 -20.20
N LYS A 154 -9.42 -6.72 -21.49
CA LYS A 154 -8.90 -8.02 -21.91
C LYS A 154 -7.53 -8.28 -21.25
N PRO A 155 -7.26 -9.50 -20.73
CA PRO A 155 -5.98 -9.82 -20.08
C PRO A 155 -4.76 -9.48 -20.93
N ALA A 156 -4.84 -9.69 -22.24
CA ALA A 156 -3.78 -9.34 -23.19
C ALA A 156 -3.35 -7.86 -23.07
N LEU A 157 -4.31 -6.93 -22.97
CA LEU A 157 -4.00 -5.50 -22.84
C LEU A 157 -3.28 -5.21 -21.51
N SER A 158 -3.65 -5.89 -20.42
CA SER A 158 -2.98 -5.74 -19.13
C SER A 158 -1.52 -6.20 -19.18
N TYR A 159 -1.23 -7.32 -19.84
CA TYR A 159 0.15 -7.78 -20.05
C TYR A 159 0.94 -6.83 -20.95
N THR A 160 0.32 -6.32 -22.03
CA THR A 160 0.96 -5.33 -22.91
C THR A 160 1.28 -4.05 -22.14
N LEU A 161 0.34 -3.54 -21.33
CA LEU A 161 0.55 -2.36 -20.49
C LEU A 161 1.64 -2.59 -19.43
N LEU A 162 1.75 -3.80 -18.88
CA LEU A 162 2.82 -4.16 -17.95
C LEU A 162 4.20 -4.11 -18.64
N ILE A 163 4.32 -4.70 -19.83
CA ILE A 163 5.56 -4.66 -20.62
C ILE A 163 5.93 -3.21 -20.95
N ILE A 164 4.96 -2.43 -21.41
CA ILE A 164 5.15 -1.00 -21.68
C ILE A 164 5.59 -0.26 -20.41
N ALA A 165 4.93 -0.49 -19.27
CA ALA A 165 5.30 0.17 -18.02
C ALA A 165 6.74 -0.15 -17.60
N VAL A 166 7.16 -1.41 -17.70
CA VAL A 166 8.55 -1.81 -17.43
C VAL A 166 9.50 -1.09 -18.37
N ILE A 167 9.22 -1.07 -19.68
CA ILE A 167 10.06 -0.38 -20.67
C ILE A 167 10.14 1.12 -20.38
N LEU A 168 9.01 1.79 -20.17
CA LEU A 168 8.96 3.24 -19.91
C LEU A 168 9.69 3.61 -18.63
N THR A 169 9.56 2.80 -17.57
CA THR A 169 10.27 3.02 -16.30
C THR A 169 11.79 2.99 -16.49
N ASN A 170 12.26 2.26 -17.51
CA ASN A 170 13.68 2.10 -17.82
C ASN A 170 14.20 3.11 -18.87
N ILE A 171 13.33 3.74 -19.67
CA ILE A 171 13.69 4.76 -20.68
C ILE A 171 13.75 6.16 -20.07
N PHE A 172 12.89 6.47 -19.10
CA PHE A 172 12.75 7.82 -18.50
C PHE A 172 13.53 7.99 -17.18
N ILE A 173 14.64 7.27 -16.98
CA ILE A 173 15.53 7.46 -15.82
C ILE A 173 16.53 8.59 -16.11
#